data_AF-A0A535BSC4-F1
#
_entry.id   AF-A0A535BSC4-F1
#
_cell.length_a   1.000
_cell.length_b   1.000
_cell.length_c   1.000
_cell.angle_alpha   90.00
_cell.angle_beta   90.00
_cell.angle_gamma   90.00
#
_symmetry.space_group_name_H-M   'P 1'
#
loop_
_entity.id
_entity.type
_entity.pdbx_description
1 polymer ?
#
loop_
_entity_poly.entity_id
_entity_poly.type
_entity_poly.pdbx_seq_one_letter_code
_entity_poly.pdbx_strand_id
1 'polypeptide(L)'
;MPWTPLAERFSALPLILAGPILRRTEPHAVTVWLALKESRMVTLRIYTQDIAGTLIEQFSGTRHTVRLGDHLHLVAVTARASTHEEQLAWGGLYYYDLFFQQSSSEVHAPGTVANLGTPGVLNIDPSVADHLERLVYPGHPLPSFVLPAQDLNELRILHGSCRKPHGVGRDMLPVIDTMLAETAHSAASRPQQLFLTGDQIYADDVAAPLLAALTDAGTFLLAGNREETLPLVEEPARLLPPRERTGAVRNMAMLTTGRPESHLLSLAEFYAMYLFA
;
A
#
# COMPACT_ATOMS: atom_id res chain seq x y z
N MET A 1 -10.81 -0.95 -24.57
CA MET A 1 -9.49 -1.56 -24.79
C MET A 1 -9.61 -3.06 -24.50
N PRO A 2 -8.95 -3.94 -25.27
CA PRO A 2 -8.90 -5.36 -24.93
C PRO A 2 -8.25 -5.56 -23.55
N TRP A 3 -8.66 -6.60 -22.82
CA TRP A 3 -8.04 -6.98 -21.55
C TRP A 3 -6.62 -7.49 -21.81
N THR A 4 -5.63 -6.94 -21.09
CA THR A 4 -4.23 -7.40 -21.13
C THR A 4 -3.87 -8.03 -19.79
N PRO A 5 -3.58 -9.33 -19.74
CA PRO A 5 -3.16 -10.04 -18.52
C PRO A 5 -2.01 -9.33 -17.80
N LEU A 6 -1.97 -9.41 -16.47
CA LEU A 6 -0.90 -8.80 -15.66
C LEU A 6 0.48 -9.28 -16.11
N ALA A 7 0.62 -10.57 -16.42
CA ALA A 7 1.88 -11.18 -16.85
C ALA A 7 2.55 -10.46 -18.04
N GLU A 8 1.76 -10.00 -19.00
CA GLU A 8 2.27 -9.36 -20.22
C GLU A 8 2.73 -7.92 -20.01
N ARG A 9 2.24 -7.26 -18.96
CA ARG A 9 2.52 -5.85 -18.63
C ARG A 9 3.33 -5.67 -17.35
N PHE A 10 3.63 -6.75 -16.62
CA PHE A 10 4.25 -6.70 -15.30
C PHE A 10 5.67 -6.12 -15.34
N SER A 11 6.45 -6.40 -16.39
CA SER A 11 7.81 -5.88 -16.55
C SER A 11 7.85 -4.35 -16.53
N ALA A 12 6.82 -3.69 -17.06
CA ALA A 12 6.68 -2.24 -17.12
C ALA A 12 6.19 -1.60 -15.80
N LEU A 13 5.71 -2.38 -14.83
CA LEU A 13 5.28 -1.83 -13.53
C LEU A 13 6.48 -1.36 -12.70
N PRO A 14 6.32 -0.33 -11.86
CA PRO A 14 7.37 0.12 -10.95
C PRO A 14 7.65 -0.89 -9.84
N LEU A 15 8.81 -0.78 -9.17
CA LEU A 15 9.20 -1.66 -8.07
C LEU A 15 8.13 -1.75 -6.98
N ILE A 16 7.54 -0.61 -6.60
CA ILE A 16 6.45 -0.54 -5.61
C ILE A 16 5.13 -0.82 -6.31
N LEU A 17 4.47 -1.92 -5.94
CA LEU A 17 3.15 -2.32 -6.43
C LEU A 17 2.02 -1.67 -5.66
N ALA A 18 2.20 -1.44 -4.35
CA ALA A 18 1.24 -0.74 -3.50
C ALA A 18 1.94 -0.06 -2.30
N GLY A 19 1.35 1.03 -1.84
CA GLY A 19 1.93 1.94 -0.85
C GLY A 19 2.86 2.99 -1.49
N PRO A 20 3.71 3.67 -0.70
CA PRO A 20 3.89 3.56 0.75
C PRO A 20 2.65 3.97 1.57
N ILE A 21 2.35 3.21 2.64
CA ILE A 21 1.31 3.55 3.62
C ILE A 21 1.94 3.73 5.00
N LEU A 22 1.83 4.92 5.58
CA LEU A 22 2.14 5.13 7.00
C LEU A 22 1.11 4.39 7.85
N ARG A 23 1.53 3.30 8.49
CA ARG A 23 0.65 2.42 9.27
C ARG A 23 0.59 2.78 10.75
N ARG A 24 1.68 3.32 11.28
CA ARG A 24 1.80 3.66 12.70
C ARG A 24 2.83 4.77 12.85
N THR A 25 2.45 5.84 13.54
CA THR A 25 3.32 6.98 13.84
C THR A 25 3.20 7.29 15.32
N GLU A 26 4.32 7.21 16.02
CA GLU A 26 4.45 7.44 17.46
C GLU A 26 5.73 8.23 17.73
N PRO A 27 5.85 8.89 18.91
CA PRO A 27 7.04 9.68 19.23
C PRO A 27 8.37 8.94 19.06
N HIS A 28 8.42 7.62 19.28
CA HIS A 28 9.66 6.84 19.21
C HIS A 28 9.74 5.89 17.99
N ALA A 29 8.70 5.82 17.17
CA ALA A 29 8.66 4.85 16.07
C ALA A 29 7.71 5.26 14.95
N VAL A 30 8.15 5.04 13.71
CA VAL A 30 7.34 5.24 12.51
C VAL A 30 7.41 3.99 11.64
N THR A 31 6.26 3.45 11.26
CA THR A 31 6.15 2.25 10.43
C THR A 31 5.51 2.57 9.09
N VAL A 32 6.19 2.20 8.01
CA VAL A 32 5.68 2.30 6.63
C VAL A 32 5.51 0.90 6.05
N TRP A 33 4.36 0.64 5.44
CA TRP A 33 4.04 -0.60 4.72
C TRP A 33 4.11 -0.41 3.22
N LEU A 34 4.63 -1.43 2.52
CA LEU A 34 4.80 -1.48 1.06
C LEU A 34 4.58 -2.90 0.52
N ALA A 35 4.15 -2.98 -0.72
CA ALA A 35 4.22 -4.17 -1.56
C ALA A 35 5.16 -3.94 -2.74
N LEU A 36 6.09 -4.86 -3.00
CA LEU A 36 7.12 -4.77 -4.03
C LEU A 36 7.05 -5.93 -5.02
N LYS A 37 7.51 -5.70 -6.25
CA LYS A 37 7.64 -6.70 -7.32
C LYS A 37 8.62 -7.82 -7.01
N GLU A 38 9.62 -7.54 -6.19
CA GLU A 38 10.78 -8.42 -5.96
C GLU A 38 11.41 -8.18 -4.58
N SER A 39 12.26 -9.11 -4.16
CA SER A 39 12.95 -9.06 -2.87
C SER A 39 13.85 -7.82 -2.74
N ARG A 40 13.70 -7.12 -1.62
CA ARG A 40 14.54 -5.98 -1.25
C ARG A 40 14.85 -5.98 0.25
N MET A 41 16.01 -5.41 0.58
CA MET A 41 16.27 -4.84 1.89
C MET A 41 15.84 -3.38 1.86
N VAL A 42 14.82 -3.03 2.66
CA VAL A 42 14.21 -1.70 2.66
C VAL A 42 14.63 -0.94 3.90
N THR A 43 15.20 0.25 3.73
CA THR A 43 15.56 1.16 4.83
C THR A 43 14.63 2.36 4.81
N LEU A 44 13.94 2.60 5.93
CA LEU A 44 13.13 3.79 6.17
C LEU A 44 13.96 4.79 6.97
N ARG A 45 13.97 6.05 6.54
CA ARG A 45 14.55 7.17 7.30
C ARG A 45 13.51 8.25 7.52
N ILE A 46 13.49 8.80 8.73
CA ILE A 46 12.61 9.89 9.16
C ILE A 46 13.45 11.14 9.35
N TYR A 47 12.95 12.28 8.90
CA TYR A 47 13.66 13.55 8.94
C TYR A 47 12.81 14.66 9.54
N THR A 48 13.46 15.60 10.21
CA THR A 48 12.96 16.97 10.45
C THR A 48 13.63 17.92 9.48
N GLN A 49 13.10 19.14 9.38
CA GLN A 49 13.71 20.21 8.61
C GLN A 49 14.19 21.31 9.57
N ASP A 50 15.43 21.76 9.42
CA ASP A 50 15.95 22.90 10.19
C ASP A 50 15.46 24.25 9.65
N ILE A 51 15.86 25.35 10.31
CA ILE A 51 15.49 26.72 9.92
C ILE A 51 16.01 27.06 8.52
N ALA A 52 17.11 26.46 8.08
CA ALA A 52 17.69 26.66 6.75
C ALA A 52 17.06 25.78 5.66
N GLY A 53 16.13 24.90 6.02
CA GLY A 53 15.48 23.98 5.10
C GLY A 53 16.21 22.64 4.90
N THR A 54 17.28 22.39 5.66
CA THR A 54 18.07 21.15 5.57
C THR A 54 17.36 20.01 6.28
N LEU A 55 17.33 18.83 5.65
CA LEU A 55 16.78 17.63 6.25
C LEU A 55 17.78 17.01 7.24
N ILE A 56 17.34 16.81 8.48
CA ILE A 56 18.12 16.19 9.56
C ILE A 56 17.48 14.85 9.90
N GLU A 57 18.23 13.77 9.72
CA GLU A 57 17.77 12.42 10.05
C GLU A 57 17.51 12.30 11.55
N GLN A 58 16.32 11.82 11.90
CA GLN A 58 15.89 11.54 13.27
C GLN A 58 15.99 10.05 13.54
N PHE A 59 15.27 9.24 12.75
CA PHE A 59 15.16 7.81 12.94
C PHE A 59 15.53 7.06 11.67
N SER A 60 16.01 5.84 11.85
CA SER A 60 16.27 4.92 10.75
C SER A 60 15.87 3.49 11.14
N GLY A 61 15.57 2.66 10.16
CA GLY A 61 15.31 1.25 10.37
C GLY A 61 15.28 0.48 9.06
N THR A 62 15.82 -0.73 9.09
CA THR A 62 15.97 -1.58 7.90
C THR A 62 15.24 -2.91 8.12
N ARG A 63 14.56 -3.40 7.08
CA ARG A 63 13.89 -4.70 7.11
C ARG A 63 13.90 -5.35 5.73
N HIS A 64 14.13 -6.66 5.70
CA HIS A 64 13.94 -7.46 4.49
C HIS A 64 12.46 -7.69 4.20
N THR A 65 12.10 -7.68 2.92
CA THR A 65 10.77 -8.09 2.48
C THR A 65 10.49 -9.57 2.75
N VAL A 66 9.23 -9.90 3.00
CA VAL A 66 8.71 -11.27 3.07
C VAL A 66 8.12 -11.65 1.72
N ARG A 67 8.58 -12.75 1.12
CA ARG A 67 8.03 -13.27 -0.15
C ARG A 67 6.64 -13.84 0.08
N LEU A 68 5.65 -13.35 -0.64
CA LEU A 68 4.31 -13.96 -0.74
C LEU A 68 4.11 -14.73 -2.05
N GLY A 69 4.90 -14.45 -3.07
CA GLY A 69 4.95 -15.16 -4.35
C GLY A 69 6.18 -14.69 -5.14
N ASP A 70 6.44 -15.28 -6.31
CA ASP A 70 7.59 -14.91 -7.15
C ASP A 70 7.58 -13.44 -7.55
N HIS A 71 6.40 -12.82 -7.60
CA HIS A 71 6.22 -11.45 -8.07
C HIS A 71 5.57 -10.54 -7.02
N LEU A 72 5.51 -10.98 -5.76
CA LEU A 72 4.94 -10.20 -4.66
C LEU A 72 5.71 -10.38 -3.36
N HIS A 73 6.25 -9.27 -2.87
CA HIS A 73 7.04 -9.17 -1.65
C HIS A 73 6.50 -8.05 -0.77
N LEU A 74 6.23 -8.32 0.51
CA LEU A 74 5.69 -7.31 1.43
C LEU A 74 6.71 -6.90 2.49
N VAL A 75 6.62 -5.66 2.95
CA VAL A 75 7.38 -5.19 4.12
C VAL A 75 6.58 -4.16 4.92
N ALA A 76 6.67 -4.25 6.23
CA ALA A 76 6.36 -3.16 7.15
C ALA A 76 7.65 -2.77 7.88
N VAL A 77 8.34 -1.75 7.39
CA VAL A 77 9.63 -1.30 7.93
C VAL A 77 9.36 -0.25 9.00
N THR A 78 10.07 -0.34 10.13
CA THR A 78 9.91 0.59 11.25
C THR A 78 11.23 1.29 11.53
N ALA A 79 11.24 2.62 11.41
CA ALA A 79 12.31 3.46 11.89
C ALA A 79 12.06 3.78 13.38
N ARG A 80 13.11 3.69 14.20
CA ARG A 80 13.01 3.89 15.65
C ARG A 80 14.05 4.88 16.14
N ALA A 81 13.74 5.51 17.27
CA ALA A 81 14.72 6.26 18.06
C ALA A 81 15.90 5.36 18.45
N SER A 82 17.11 5.90 18.40
CA SER A 82 18.32 5.19 18.81
C SER A 82 18.45 5.17 20.33
N THR A 83 17.93 6.21 20.99
CA THR A 83 17.92 6.37 22.44
C THR A 83 16.50 6.64 22.95
N HIS A 84 16.26 6.46 24.25
CA HIS A 84 14.96 6.77 24.86
C HIS A 84 14.67 8.27 24.97
N GLU A 85 15.71 9.11 24.93
CA GLU A 85 15.60 10.56 25.02
C GLU A 85 15.19 11.19 23.67
N GLU A 86 15.52 10.51 22.57
CA GLU A 86 15.10 10.87 21.22
C GLU A 86 13.60 10.58 21.02
N GLN A 87 12.84 11.64 20.75
CA GLN A 87 11.44 11.55 20.40
C GLN A 87 11.04 12.62 19.40
N LEU A 88 10.15 12.25 18.49
CA LEU A 88 9.41 13.18 17.66
C LEU A 88 8.39 13.91 18.56
N ALA A 89 8.36 15.23 18.49
CA ALA A 89 7.35 16.06 19.11
C ALA A 89 5.95 15.82 18.52
N TRP A 90 4.95 15.77 19.40
CA TRP A 90 3.52 15.81 19.05
C TRP A 90 3.19 17.06 18.23
N GLY A 91 2.30 16.95 17.26
CA GLY A 91 1.96 18.02 16.31
C GLY A 91 3.09 18.39 15.33
N GLY A 92 4.26 17.76 15.43
CA GLY A 92 5.41 18.04 14.55
C GLY A 92 5.20 17.52 13.13
N LEU A 93 5.72 18.27 12.16
CA LEU A 93 5.81 17.88 10.75
C LEU A 93 7.13 17.15 10.50
N TYR A 94 7.04 15.95 9.94
CA TYR A 94 8.18 15.10 9.63
C TYR A 94 8.14 14.64 8.19
N TYR A 95 9.30 14.26 7.68
CA TYR A 95 9.50 13.75 6.33
C TYR A 95 10.01 12.32 6.39
N TYR A 96 9.83 11.57 5.31
CA TYR A 96 10.45 10.25 5.19
C TYR A 96 10.95 9.96 3.78
N ASP A 97 11.96 9.10 3.69
CA ASP A 97 12.40 8.48 2.44
C ASP A 97 12.62 6.97 2.67
N LEU A 98 12.52 6.21 1.59
CA LEU A 98 12.70 4.76 1.58
C LEU A 98 13.79 4.40 0.60
N PHE A 99 14.73 3.57 1.04
CA PHE A 99 15.89 3.13 0.27
C PHE A 99 15.80 1.61 0.01
N PHE A 100 16.08 1.19 -1.21
CA PHE A 100 15.85 -0.17 -1.70
C PHE A 100 17.17 -0.79 -2.16
N GLN A 101 17.65 -1.79 -1.41
CA GLN A 101 18.85 -2.54 -1.76
C GLN A 101 18.47 -3.94 -2.23
N GLN A 102 19.15 -4.41 -3.29
CA GLN A 102 18.99 -5.78 -3.75
C GLN A 102 19.62 -6.75 -2.75
N SER A 103 18.98 -7.90 -2.54
CA SER A 103 19.40 -8.90 -1.55
C SER A 103 20.64 -9.71 -1.99
N SER A 104 21.02 -9.67 -3.27
CA SER A 104 22.16 -10.41 -3.82
C SER A 104 23.37 -9.48 -3.99
N SER A 105 24.40 -9.73 -3.20
CA SER A 105 25.73 -9.13 -3.36
C SER A 105 26.33 -9.48 -4.73
N GLU A 106 26.17 -8.58 -5.71
CA GLU A 106 27.20 -8.36 -6.72
C GLU A 106 27.59 -6.89 -6.65
N VAL A 107 28.86 -6.65 -6.32
CA VAL A 107 29.47 -5.33 -6.17
C VAL A 107 29.51 -4.65 -7.55
N HIS A 108 28.42 -3.99 -7.94
CA HIS A 108 28.40 -3.09 -9.08
C HIS A 108 28.50 -1.65 -8.58
N ALA A 109 29.75 -1.19 -8.43
CA ALA A 109 30.15 0.18 -8.12
C ALA A 109 29.53 0.80 -6.84
N PRO A 110 30.07 1.89 -6.27
CA PRO A 110 29.37 2.70 -5.28
C PRO A 110 28.20 3.42 -5.97
N GLY A 111 27.16 2.67 -6.36
CA GLY A 111 25.91 3.21 -6.83
C GLY A 111 25.12 3.78 -5.65
N THR A 112 24.58 4.99 -5.82
CA THR A 112 23.57 5.55 -4.93
C THR A 112 22.44 4.53 -4.73
N VAL A 113 22.19 4.12 -3.48
CA VAL A 113 21.09 3.22 -3.15
C VAL A 113 19.79 3.84 -3.67
N ALA A 114 19.04 3.09 -4.49
CA ALA A 114 17.78 3.56 -5.06
C ALA A 114 16.82 3.98 -3.94
N ASN A 115 16.15 5.12 -4.11
CA ASN A 115 15.18 5.66 -3.17
C ASN A 115 13.82 5.95 -3.84
N LEU A 116 12.88 6.56 -3.13
CA LEU A 116 11.54 6.83 -3.69
C LEU A 116 11.57 7.68 -4.97
N GLY A 117 12.54 8.59 -5.10
CA GLY A 117 12.71 9.44 -6.29
C GLY A 117 13.45 8.80 -7.44
N THR A 118 13.93 7.55 -7.30
CA THR A 118 14.68 6.86 -8.36
C THR A 118 13.73 6.37 -9.46
N PRO A 119 14.00 6.66 -10.75
CA PRO A 119 13.17 6.17 -11.85
C PRO A 119 12.96 4.66 -11.81
N GLY A 120 11.70 4.22 -11.91
CA GLY A 120 11.32 2.81 -11.84
C GLY A 120 11.06 2.27 -10.43
N VAL A 121 11.30 3.05 -9.37
CA VAL A 121 10.86 2.70 -8.01
C VAL A 121 9.38 3.01 -7.83
N LEU A 122 9.02 4.24 -8.17
CA LEU A 122 7.66 4.67 -8.52
C LEU A 122 7.69 5.02 -10.00
N ASN A 123 6.59 4.76 -10.70
CA ASN A 123 6.50 5.22 -12.07
C ASN A 123 6.41 6.75 -12.02
N ILE A 124 7.32 7.41 -12.72
CA ILE A 124 7.46 8.87 -12.77
C ILE A 124 7.63 9.30 -14.23
N ASP A 125 7.02 8.55 -15.16
CA ASP A 125 7.15 8.84 -16.59
C ASP A 125 6.45 10.17 -16.87
N PRO A 126 7.18 11.24 -17.23
CA PRO A 126 6.61 12.58 -17.35
C PRO A 126 5.62 12.73 -18.51
N SER A 127 5.46 11.71 -19.36
CA SER A 127 4.39 11.65 -20.36
C SER A 127 3.04 11.19 -19.78
N VAL A 128 3.04 10.69 -18.55
CA VAL A 128 1.87 10.19 -17.82
C VAL A 128 1.31 11.32 -16.96
N ALA A 129 0.10 11.78 -17.28
CA ALA A 129 -0.57 12.87 -16.56
C ALA A 129 -1.12 12.48 -15.17
N ASP A 130 -0.66 11.37 -14.59
CA ASP A 130 -1.37 10.66 -13.53
C ASP A 130 -1.01 11.19 -12.13
N HIS A 131 -2.05 11.30 -11.30
CA HIS A 131 -1.95 11.69 -9.89
C HIS A 131 -1.23 10.62 -9.04
N LEU A 132 -1.14 9.38 -9.53
CA LEU A 132 -0.41 8.29 -8.89
C LEU A 132 1.11 8.50 -8.79
N GLU A 133 1.67 9.48 -9.52
CA GLU A 133 3.11 9.79 -9.51
C GLU A 133 3.49 10.85 -8.47
N ARG A 134 2.53 11.39 -7.70
CA ARG A 134 2.74 12.50 -6.75
C ARG A 134 2.56 12.05 -5.30
N LEU A 135 3.64 11.58 -4.68
CA LEU A 135 3.69 11.37 -3.22
C LEU A 135 4.05 12.64 -2.42
N VAL A 136 4.56 13.67 -3.10
CA VAL A 136 5.07 14.90 -2.48
C VAL A 136 4.18 16.08 -2.90
N TYR A 137 3.60 16.76 -1.92
CA TYR A 137 2.85 17.99 -2.16
C TYR A 137 3.81 19.16 -2.46
N PRO A 138 3.38 20.17 -3.24
CA PRO A 138 4.21 21.33 -3.59
C PRO A 138 4.86 21.98 -2.36
N GLY A 139 6.12 22.41 -2.51
CA GLY A 139 6.87 23.09 -1.44
C GLY A 139 7.47 22.16 -0.38
N HIS A 140 7.27 20.84 -0.46
CA HIS A 140 7.93 19.87 0.42
C HIS A 140 9.07 19.13 -0.32
N PRO A 141 10.18 18.81 0.36
CA PRO A 141 11.31 18.10 -0.24
C PRO A 141 11.10 16.59 -0.36
N LEU A 142 10.20 16.02 0.44
CA LEU A 142 9.93 14.58 0.58
C LEU A 142 8.46 14.36 1.00
N PRO A 143 7.94 13.12 0.90
CA PRO A 143 6.68 12.77 1.52
C PRO A 143 6.70 13.09 3.02
N SER A 144 5.59 13.64 3.52
CA SER A 144 5.53 14.18 4.88
C SER A 144 4.31 13.71 5.67
N PHE A 145 4.41 13.73 6.98
CA PHE A 145 3.33 13.39 7.91
C PHE A 145 3.41 14.25 9.17
N VAL A 146 2.31 14.29 9.91
CA VAL A 146 2.20 15.05 11.17
C VAL A 146 1.85 14.08 12.29
N LEU A 147 2.55 14.15 13.42
CA LEU A 147 2.12 13.41 14.62
C LEU A 147 0.86 14.03 15.21
N PRO A 148 0.00 13.25 15.89
CA PRO A 148 -1.18 13.78 16.57
C PRO A 148 -0.85 15.01 17.44
N ALA A 149 -1.76 15.98 17.46
CA ALA A 149 -1.62 17.13 18.35
C ALA A 149 -1.66 16.69 19.82
N GLN A 150 -0.92 17.39 20.69
CA GLN A 150 -0.93 17.11 22.12
C GLN A 150 -2.24 17.60 22.77
N ASP A 151 -2.77 18.73 22.31
CA ASP A 151 -4.10 19.21 22.69
C ASP A 151 -5.17 18.48 21.86
N LEU A 152 -6.11 17.85 22.55
CA LEU A 152 -7.25 17.15 21.94
C LEU A 152 -8.15 18.10 21.14
N ASN A 153 -8.18 19.39 21.46
CA ASN A 153 -8.93 20.38 20.69
C ASN A 153 -8.31 20.68 19.32
N GLU A 154 -7.05 20.30 19.10
CA GLU A 154 -6.31 20.46 17.85
C GLU A 154 -6.15 19.13 17.08
N LEU A 155 -6.68 18.03 17.63
CA LEU A 155 -6.63 16.70 17.03
C LEU A 155 -7.57 16.62 15.83
N ARG A 156 -7.02 16.27 14.67
CA ARG A 156 -7.77 16.15 13.41
C ARG A 156 -7.72 14.71 12.90
N ILE A 157 -8.84 14.02 13.03
CA ILE A 157 -8.98 12.62 12.61
C ILE A 157 -9.94 12.54 11.42
N LEU A 158 -9.53 11.79 10.40
CA LEU A 158 -10.42 11.30 9.35
C LEU A 158 -10.87 9.90 9.70
N HIS A 159 -12.13 9.61 9.43
CA HIS A 159 -12.73 8.30 9.66
C HIS A 159 -13.47 7.86 8.41
N GLY A 160 -13.35 6.57 8.10
CA GLY A 160 -14.06 5.95 7.00
C GLY A 160 -14.25 4.45 7.22
N SER A 161 -15.21 3.89 6.49
CA SER A 161 -15.45 2.45 6.39
C SER A 161 -16.17 2.15 5.09
N CYS A 162 -16.37 0.87 4.78
CA CYS A 162 -17.27 0.43 3.72
C CYS A 162 -16.92 0.99 2.33
N ARG A 163 -15.63 0.99 1.97
CA ARG A 163 -15.18 1.41 0.64
C ARG A 163 -15.40 0.29 -0.36
N LYS A 164 -16.63 0.20 -0.89
CA LYS A 164 -16.98 -0.77 -1.92
C LYS A 164 -16.66 -0.22 -3.31
N PRO A 165 -15.78 -0.85 -4.12
CA PRO A 165 -15.36 -0.30 -5.41
C PRO A 165 -16.50 0.01 -6.40
N HIS A 166 -17.55 -0.81 -6.42
CA HIS A 166 -18.77 -0.61 -7.22
C HIS A 166 -19.97 -0.17 -6.37
N GLY A 167 -19.70 0.48 -5.23
CA GLY A 167 -20.73 1.13 -4.41
C GLY A 167 -21.40 2.30 -5.14
N VAL A 168 -22.55 2.73 -4.63
CA VAL A 168 -23.20 3.96 -5.12
C VAL A 168 -22.43 5.17 -4.60
N GLY A 169 -22.16 6.13 -5.47
CA GLY A 169 -21.49 7.38 -5.12
C GLY A 169 -20.09 7.49 -5.72
N ARG A 170 -19.35 8.49 -5.26
CA ARG A 170 -17.94 8.69 -5.64
C ARG A 170 -17.05 8.23 -4.49
N ASP A 171 -15.86 7.77 -4.84
CA ASP A 171 -14.81 7.53 -3.85
C ASP A 171 -14.43 8.84 -3.15
N MET A 172 -14.28 8.78 -1.83
CA MET A 172 -13.95 9.92 -0.99
C MET A 172 -12.47 10.02 -0.67
N LEU A 173 -11.65 9.00 -0.93
CA LEU A 173 -10.19 9.09 -0.75
C LEU A 173 -9.55 10.23 -1.58
N PRO A 174 -9.98 10.53 -2.83
CA PRO A 174 -9.48 11.70 -3.56
C PRO A 174 -9.76 13.04 -2.88
N VAL A 175 -10.83 13.12 -2.06
CA VAL A 175 -11.11 14.33 -1.26
C VAL A 175 -10.10 14.46 -0.13
N ILE A 176 -9.65 13.35 0.46
CA ILE A 176 -8.57 13.37 1.45
C ILE A 176 -7.28 13.88 0.84
N ASP A 177 -6.95 13.46 -0.40
CA ASP A 177 -5.78 13.99 -1.13
C ASP A 177 -5.86 15.52 -1.30
N THR A 178 -7.03 16.04 -1.69
CA THR A 178 -7.26 17.49 -1.83
C THR A 178 -7.09 18.20 -0.48
N MET A 179 -7.67 17.66 0.61
CA MET A 179 -7.53 18.23 1.96
C MET A 179 -6.07 18.25 2.42
N LEU A 180 -5.31 17.18 2.15
CA LEU A 180 -3.89 17.11 2.50
C LEU A 180 -3.06 18.09 1.69
N ALA A 181 -3.36 18.29 0.41
CA ALA A 181 -2.71 19.29 -0.43
C ALA A 181 -2.94 20.72 0.09
N GLU A 182 -4.19 21.07 0.42
CA GLU A 182 -4.55 22.40 0.94
C GLU A 182 -3.92 22.70 2.31
N THR A 183 -3.69 21.67 3.12
CA THR A 183 -3.17 21.80 4.48
C THR A 183 -1.70 21.42 4.62
N ALA A 184 -1.01 21.08 3.53
CA ALA A 184 0.36 20.56 3.53
C ALA A 184 1.35 21.48 4.27
N HIS A 185 1.18 22.79 4.12
CA HIS A 185 2.03 23.83 4.72
C HIS A 185 1.72 24.14 6.19
N SER A 186 0.67 23.56 6.77
CA SER A 186 0.24 23.88 8.14
C SER A 186 -0.09 22.61 8.92
N ALA A 187 0.88 22.18 9.74
CA ALA A 187 0.76 21.00 10.59
C ALA A 187 -0.49 21.05 11.50
N ALA A 188 -0.82 22.22 12.04
CA ALA A 188 -1.99 22.43 12.90
C ALA A 188 -3.34 22.23 12.18
N SER A 189 -3.39 22.45 10.87
CA SER A 189 -4.61 22.30 10.07
C SER A 189 -4.72 20.94 9.37
N ARG A 190 -3.60 20.23 9.25
CA ARG A 190 -3.49 18.98 8.49
C ARG A 190 -4.16 17.82 9.23
N PRO A 191 -4.92 16.96 8.54
CA PRO A 191 -5.35 15.67 9.09
C PRO A 191 -4.16 14.85 9.60
N GLN A 192 -4.27 14.35 10.82
CA GLN A 192 -3.16 13.68 11.53
C GLN A 192 -3.28 12.15 11.46
N GLN A 193 -4.50 11.61 11.39
CA GLN A 193 -4.75 10.17 11.34
C GLN A 193 -5.98 9.84 10.48
N LEU A 194 -5.93 8.69 9.80
CA LEU A 194 -7.07 8.08 9.11
C LEU A 194 -7.41 6.75 9.80
N PHE A 195 -8.64 6.64 10.29
CA PHE A 195 -9.17 5.40 10.87
C PHE A 195 -10.12 4.72 9.90
N LEU A 196 -9.75 3.51 9.47
CA LEU A 196 -10.58 2.64 8.64
C LEU A 196 -11.14 1.50 9.48
N THR A 197 -12.35 1.67 10.03
CA THR A 197 -12.87 0.81 11.12
C THR A 197 -13.65 -0.42 10.68
N GLY A 198 -13.73 -0.69 9.38
CA GLY A 198 -14.44 -1.85 8.85
C GLY A 198 -14.50 -1.85 7.33
N ASP A 199 -14.78 -3.02 6.75
CA ASP A 199 -15.04 -3.22 5.33
C ASP A 199 -14.04 -2.49 4.41
N GLN A 200 -12.74 -2.66 4.71
CA GLN A 200 -11.66 -2.15 3.86
C GLN A 200 -11.63 -2.90 2.52
N ILE A 201 -12.14 -4.14 2.52
CA ILE A 201 -12.44 -4.91 1.31
C ILE A 201 -13.82 -5.56 1.44
N TYR A 202 -14.41 -5.92 0.30
CA TYR A 202 -15.59 -6.79 0.21
C TYR A 202 -15.15 -8.12 -0.40
N ALA A 203 -15.51 -9.23 0.26
CA ALA A 203 -15.13 -10.57 -0.18
C ALA A 203 -16.25 -11.29 -0.93
N ASP A 204 -17.52 -10.99 -0.68
CA ASP A 204 -18.66 -11.67 -1.30
C ASP A 204 -19.24 -10.88 -2.48
N ASP A 205 -19.59 -9.62 -2.25
CA ASP A 205 -20.13 -8.72 -3.25
C ASP A 205 -19.01 -8.01 -4.00
N VAL A 206 -18.30 -8.76 -4.86
CA VAL A 206 -17.25 -8.24 -5.77
C VAL A 206 -17.82 -8.09 -7.18
N ALA A 207 -17.56 -6.96 -7.84
CA ALA A 207 -17.98 -6.77 -9.23
C ALA A 207 -17.32 -7.83 -10.13
N ALA A 208 -18.08 -8.43 -11.05
CA ALA A 208 -17.56 -9.49 -11.91
C ALA A 208 -16.29 -9.11 -12.71
N PRO A 209 -16.17 -7.88 -13.29
CA PRO A 209 -14.94 -7.46 -13.94
C PRO A 209 -13.76 -7.30 -12.98
N LEU A 210 -14.03 -6.85 -11.74
CA LEU A 210 -13.00 -6.75 -10.71
C LEU A 210 -12.51 -8.14 -10.32
N LEU A 211 -13.41 -9.09 -10.06
CA LEU A 211 -13.02 -10.46 -9.74
C LEU A 211 -12.15 -11.08 -10.85
N ALA A 212 -12.51 -10.90 -12.13
CA ALA A 212 -11.67 -11.36 -13.24
C ALA A 212 -10.24 -10.78 -13.18
N ALA A 213 -10.12 -9.48 -12.89
CA ALA A 213 -8.84 -8.81 -12.71
C ALA A 213 -8.05 -9.32 -11.50
N LEU A 214 -8.74 -9.57 -10.38
CA LEU A 214 -8.13 -10.09 -9.15
C LEU A 214 -7.64 -11.53 -9.33
N THR A 215 -8.40 -12.38 -10.02
CA THR A 215 -8.00 -13.75 -10.32
C THR A 215 -6.76 -13.78 -11.23
N ASP A 216 -6.73 -12.98 -12.29
CA ASP A 216 -5.57 -12.83 -13.18
C ASP A 216 -4.34 -12.33 -12.41
N ALA A 217 -4.48 -11.22 -11.68
CA ALA A 217 -3.40 -10.62 -10.91
C ALA A 217 -2.89 -11.56 -9.80
N GLY A 218 -3.80 -12.12 -9.01
CA GLY A 218 -3.48 -13.02 -7.90
C GLY A 218 -2.74 -14.27 -8.37
N THR A 219 -3.19 -14.90 -9.46
CA THR A 219 -2.54 -16.09 -10.03
C THR A 219 -1.10 -15.78 -10.43
N PHE A 220 -0.87 -14.64 -11.09
CA PHE A 220 0.47 -14.25 -11.52
C PHE A 220 1.37 -13.79 -10.35
N LEU A 221 0.83 -13.02 -9.41
CA LEU A 221 1.57 -12.47 -8.28
C LEU A 221 2.04 -13.56 -7.30
N LEU A 222 1.20 -14.58 -7.08
CA LEU A 222 1.48 -15.70 -6.18
C LEU A 222 2.12 -16.91 -6.88
N ALA A 223 2.58 -16.75 -8.13
CA ALA A 223 3.33 -17.78 -8.83
C ALA A 223 4.53 -18.30 -8.00
N GLY A 224 4.94 -19.54 -8.26
CA GLY A 224 6.00 -20.24 -7.52
C GLY A 224 5.57 -20.82 -6.17
N ASN A 225 4.35 -20.52 -5.70
CA ASN A 225 3.74 -21.24 -4.60
C ASN A 225 3.01 -22.49 -5.09
N ARG A 226 2.71 -23.41 -4.18
CA ARG A 226 1.74 -24.48 -4.46
C ARG A 226 0.38 -23.86 -4.71
N GLU A 227 -0.27 -24.27 -5.80
CA GLU A 227 -1.61 -23.83 -6.11
C GLU A 227 -2.61 -24.25 -5.03
N GLU A 228 -3.45 -23.30 -4.63
CA GLU A 228 -4.52 -23.52 -3.64
C GLU A 228 -5.68 -24.28 -4.29
N THR A 229 -6.01 -25.43 -3.72
CA THR A 229 -7.19 -26.23 -4.08
C THR A 229 -8.29 -25.98 -3.07
N LEU A 230 -9.49 -25.63 -3.52
CA LEU A 230 -10.63 -25.42 -2.64
C LEU A 230 -11.09 -26.76 -2.04
N PRO A 231 -11.13 -26.94 -0.71
CA PRO A 231 -11.32 -28.26 -0.09
C PRO A 231 -12.61 -29.00 -0.45
N LEU A 232 -13.68 -28.29 -0.83
CA LEU A 232 -15.00 -28.90 -1.13
C LEU A 232 -15.34 -28.93 -2.62
N VAL A 233 -14.61 -28.15 -3.43
CA VAL A 233 -14.76 -28.12 -4.89
C VAL A 233 -13.72 -29.02 -5.55
N GLU A 234 -12.60 -29.28 -4.86
CA GLU A 234 -11.43 -30.03 -5.35
C GLU A 234 -10.75 -29.40 -6.58
N GLU A 235 -11.04 -28.13 -6.83
CA GLU A 235 -10.47 -27.34 -7.93
C GLU A 235 -9.94 -25.99 -7.41
N PRO A 236 -8.97 -25.36 -8.10
CA PRO A 236 -8.51 -24.02 -7.76
C PRO A 236 -9.58 -22.96 -8.04
N ALA A 237 -9.62 -21.90 -7.22
CA ALA A 237 -10.60 -20.82 -7.36
C ALA A 237 -10.61 -20.15 -8.74
N ARG A 238 -9.46 -20.09 -9.44
CA ARG A 238 -9.37 -19.48 -10.78
C ARG A 238 -10.18 -20.20 -11.86
N LEU A 239 -10.57 -21.45 -11.64
CA LEU A 239 -11.44 -22.21 -12.55
C LEU A 239 -12.93 -21.93 -12.32
N LEU A 240 -13.28 -21.19 -11.26
CA LEU A 240 -14.64 -20.74 -10.98
C LEU A 240 -14.79 -19.28 -11.44
N PRO A 241 -15.36 -19.02 -12.63
CA PRO A 241 -15.43 -17.68 -13.18
C PRO A 241 -16.38 -16.77 -12.37
N PRO A 242 -16.27 -15.45 -12.54
CA PRO A 242 -17.22 -14.53 -11.95
C PRO A 242 -18.66 -14.87 -12.33
N ARG A 243 -19.59 -14.72 -11.37
CA ARG A 243 -21.01 -15.08 -11.45
C ARG A 243 -21.35 -16.56 -11.35
N GLU A 244 -20.38 -17.47 -11.40
CA GLU A 244 -20.61 -18.92 -11.36
C GLU A 244 -20.21 -19.56 -10.02
N ARG A 245 -19.89 -18.74 -9.00
CA ARG A 245 -19.40 -19.21 -7.69
C ARG A 245 -20.50 -19.64 -6.72
N THR A 246 -21.77 -19.42 -7.05
CA THR A 246 -22.90 -19.66 -6.15
C THR A 246 -22.97 -21.11 -5.63
N GLY A 247 -22.72 -22.10 -6.48
CA GLY A 247 -22.74 -23.51 -6.08
C GLY A 247 -21.67 -23.82 -5.03
N ALA A 248 -20.43 -23.41 -5.29
CA ALA A 248 -19.31 -23.58 -4.36
C ALA A 248 -19.57 -22.84 -3.03
N VAL A 249 -20.04 -21.59 -3.08
CA VAL A 249 -20.21 -20.72 -1.91
C VAL A 249 -21.40 -21.15 -1.04
N ARG A 250 -22.60 -21.31 -1.62
CA ARG A 250 -23.83 -21.57 -0.86
C ARG A 250 -24.13 -23.04 -0.67
N ASN A 251 -23.90 -23.88 -1.69
CA ASN A 251 -24.36 -25.27 -1.64
C ASN A 251 -23.30 -26.21 -1.06
N MET A 252 -22.02 -25.93 -1.31
CA MET A 252 -20.91 -26.75 -0.82
C MET A 252 -20.34 -26.18 0.49
N ALA A 253 -19.84 -24.94 0.46
CA ALA A 253 -19.21 -24.30 1.62
C ALA A 253 -20.22 -23.76 2.66
N MET A 254 -21.51 -23.68 2.32
CA MET A 254 -22.58 -23.21 3.20
C MET A 254 -22.33 -21.81 3.81
N LEU A 255 -21.63 -20.94 3.08
CA LEU A 255 -21.34 -19.58 3.56
C LEU A 255 -22.61 -18.72 3.62
N THR A 256 -22.76 -17.97 4.70
CA THR A 256 -23.86 -17.00 4.87
C THR A 256 -23.53 -15.71 4.12
N THR A 257 -24.01 -15.60 2.87
CA THR A 257 -23.89 -14.38 2.06
C THR A 257 -25.13 -14.13 1.21
N GLY A 258 -25.48 -12.85 1.04
CA GLY A 258 -26.50 -12.40 0.09
C GLY A 258 -26.01 -12.32 -1.35
N ARG A 259 -24.70 -12.38 -1.60
CA ARG A 259 -24.03 -12.06 -2.87
C ARG A 259 -22.96 -13.11 -3.23
N PRO A 260 -23.31 -14.39 -3.39
CA PRO A 260 -22.34 -15.47 -3.57
C PRO A 260 -21.71 -15.52 -4.97
N GLU A 261 -22.23 -14.76 -5.94
CA GLU A 261 -22.01 -15.01 -7.35
C GLU A 261 -20.55 -14.75 -7.76
N SER A 262 -19.88 -13.81 -7.09
CA SER A 262 -18.51 -13.38 -7.37
C SER A 262 -17.69 -13.28 -6.07
N HIS A 263 -17.83 -14.25 -5.17
CA HIS A 263 -17.09 -14.29 -3.92
C HIS A 263 -15.58 -14.54 -4.13
N LEU A 264 -14.68 -13.89 -3.40
CA LEU A 264 -13.25 -14.22 -3.32
C LEU A 264 -13.08 -15.57 -2.61
N LEU A 265 -12.37 -16.51 -3.22
CA LEU A 265 -12.28 -17.88 -2.72
C LEU A 265 -10.85 -18.34 -2.42
N SER A 266 -9.83 -17.69 -2.95
CA SER A 266 -8.43 -18.05 -2.71
C SER A 266 -7.66 -16.93 -2.02
N LEU A 267 -6.60 -17.29 -1.29
CA LEU A 267 -5.65 -16.36 -0.69
C LEU A 267 -5.08 -15.39 -1.74
N ALA A 268 -4.85 -15.87 -2.96
CA ALA A 268 -4.39 -15.06 -4.09
C ALA A 268 -5.37 -13.92 -4.43
N GLU A 269 -6.66 -14.21 -4.45
CA GLU A 269 -7.72 -13.23 -4.69
C GLU A 269 -7.85 -12.23 -3.54
N PHE A 270 -7.71 -12.69 -2.29
CA PHE A 270 -7.68 -11.80 -1.13
C PHE A 270 -6.49 -10.85 -1.15
N TYR A 271 -5.27 -11.34 -1.44
CA TYR A 271 -4.09 -10.49 -1.55
C TYR A 271 -4.22 -9.49 -2.71
N ALA A 272 -4.68 -9.93 -3.88
CA ALA A 272 -4.95 -9.03 -4.99
C ALA A 272 -5.99 -7.97 -4.61
N MET A 273 -7.06 -8.33 -3.89
CA MET A 273 -8.09 -7.39 -3.46
C MET A 273 -7.51 -6.30 -2.55
N TYR A 274 -6.66 -6.66 -1.59
CA TYR A 274 -5.98 -5.67 -0.74
C TYR A 274 -5.02 -4.75 -1.51
N LEU A 275 -4.42 -5.22 -2.61
CA LEU A 275 -3.55 -4.38 -3.45
C LEU A 275 -4.35 -3.42 -4.34
N PHE A 276 -5.60 -3.76 -4.68
CA PHE A 276 -6.50 -2.95 -5.51
C PHE A 276 -7.36 -1.99 -4.68
N ALA A 277 -7.48 -2.22 -3.37
CA ALA A 277 -8.31 -1.49 -2.43
C ALA A 277 -7.61 -0.29 -1.77
#